data_AF-W9ANU4-F1
#
_entry.id   AF-W9ANU4-F1
#
_cell.length_a   1.000
_cell.length_b   1.000
_cell.length_c   1.000
_cell.angle_alpha   90.00
_cell.angle_beta   90.00
_cell.angle_gamma   90.00
#
_symmetry.space_group_name_H-M   'P 1'
#
loop_
_entity.id
_entity.type
_entity.pdbx_description
1 polymer ?
#
loop_
_entity_poly.entity_id
_entity_poly.type
_entity_poly.pdbx_seq_one_letter_code
_entity_poly.pdbx_strand_id
1 'polypeptide(L)'
;MSFERSIYHDKVLQYLINNNHYFFKAPLYPVDSEMSALRDLLRNQSTDIKEELDEIWNVAINRNPFYKTLIQKFTLHIHNENFIRKVGDVIADLNGIWHLIELKTSKDNIFNINFDSLIAYDTLPIEVRNYIHFIFFDGQCFWMARYNDLNIEPVVHVYEEIYQNLERIRFIRDYNRFYQIQINNNRNTPSHVDRSYNAYVKVDMNKQPLGVVSPIQEHMDKLKNQFSLGNV
;
A
#
# COMPACT_ATOMS: atom_id res chain seq x y z
N MET A 1 -21.87 4.94 -6.27
CA MET A 1 -20.89 5.57 -7.17
C MET A 1 -19.45 5.47 -6.62
N SER A 2 -19.05 4.34 -6.03
CA SER A 2 -17.65 4.00 -5.73
C SER A 2 -16.89 3.47 -6.97
N PHE A 3 -17.65 3.02 -7.97
CA PHE A 3 -17.18 2.42 -9.22
C PHE A 3 -16.31 3.38 -10.06
N GLU A 4 -16.57 4.69 -10.04
CA GLU A 4 -15.84 5.68 -10.84
C GLU A 4 -14.40 5.93 -10.36
N ARG A 5 -14.10 5.80 -9.05
CA ARG A 5 -12.72 5.95 -8.53
C ARG A 5 -11.91 4.67 -8.67
N SER A 6 -12.50 3.48 -8.55
CA SER A 6 -11.80 2.24 -8.94
C SER A 6 -11.37 2.36 -10.39
N ILE A 7 -12.31 2.69 -11.29
CA ILE A 7 -11.99 2.91 -12.70
C ILE A 7 -10.94 4.00 -12.91
N TYR A 8 -10.98 5.11 -12.17
CA TYR A 8 -10.00 6.19 -12.31
C TYR A 8 -8.62 5.79 -11.78
N HIS A 9 -8.54 5.20 -10.58
CA HIS A 9 -7.30 4.67 -10.03
C HIS A 9 -6.69 3.62 -10.96
N ASP A 10 -7.49 2.64 -11.40
CA ASP A 10 -7.04 1.56 -12.29
C ASP A 10 -6.56 2.12 -13.63
N LYS A 11 -7.23 3.14 -14.17
CA LYS A 11 -6.78 3.86 -15.39
C LYS A 11 -5.44 4.56 -15.18
N VAL A 12 -5.27 5.26 -14.06
CA VAL A 12 -4.03 5.97 -13.73
C VAL A 12 -2.89 4.97 -13.49
N LEU A 13 -3.17 3.87 -12.80
CA LEU A 13 -2.24 2.78 -12.56
C LEU A 13 -1.82 2.14 -13.89
N GLN A 14 -2.77 1.82 -14.76
CA GLN A 14 -2.47 1.28 -16.09
C GLN A 14 -1.65 2.25 -16.93
N TYR A 15 -1.92 3.56 -16.83
CA TYR A 15 -1.11 4.59 -17.47
C TYR A 15 0.35 4.58 -16.96
N LEU A 16 0.56 4.51 -15.64
CA LEU A 16 1.90 4.39 -15.05
C LEU A 16 2.61 3.12 -15.53
N ILE A 17 1.93 1.99 -15.56
CA ILE A 17 2.47 0.70 -16.02
C ILE A 17 2.84 0.77 -17.51
N ASN A 18 1.95 1.26 -18.37
CA ASN A 18 2.18 1.37 -19.80
C ASN A 18 3.31 2.35 -20.16
N ASN A 19 3.61 3.30 -19.27
CA ASN A 19 4.68 4.29 -19.43
C ASN A 19 5.82 4.05 -18.44
N ASN A 20 6.03 2.81 -17.98
CA ASN A 20 7.01 2.49 -16.94
C ASN A 20 8.44 2.93 -17.29
N HIS A 21 8.82 2.90 -18.57
CA HIS A 21 10.15 3.28 -19.02
C HIS A 21 10.39 4.77 -18.81
N TYR A 22 9.35 5.60 -18.92
CA TYR A 22 9.45 7.04 -18.67
C TYR A 22 9.59 7.34 -17.16
N PHE A 23 8.76 6.69 -16.34
CA PHE A 23 8.66 6.97 -14.91
C PHE A 23 9.73 6.28 -14.06
N PHE A 24 9.92 4.97 -14.24
CA PHE A 24 10.75 4.14 -13.36
C PHE A 24 12.05 3.69 -14.03
N LYS A 25 12.06 3.58 -15.36
CA LYS A 25 13.18 3.00 -16.13
C LYS A 25 13.62 1.65 -15.52
N ALA A 26 12.63 0.84 -15.11
CA ALA A 26 12.82 -0.38 -14.32
C ALA A 26 11.66 -1.35 -14.64
N PRO A 27 11.88 -2.67 -14.57
CA PRO A 27 10.79 -3.63 -14.61
C PRO A 27 9.76 -3.36 -13.51
N LEU A 28 8.47 -3.42 -13.86
CA LEU A 28 7.36 -3.33 -12.92
C LEU A 28 6.55 -4.63 -12.96
N TYR A 29 6.11 -5.07 -11.79
CA TYR A 29 5.25 -6.24 -11.61
C TYR A 29 3.96 -5.80 -10.92
N PRO A 30 2.79 -5.90 -11.58
CA PRO A 30 1.50 -5.66 -10.93
C PRO A 30 1.26 -6.69 -9.83
N VAL A 31 1.04 -6.22 -8.61
CA VAL A 31 0.84 -7.10 -7.45
C VAL A 31 -0.45 -7.89 -7.59
N ASP A 32 -1.54 -7.24 -7.99
CA ASP A 32 -2.87 -7.85 -7.96
C ASP A 32 -3.00 -9.10 -8.84
N SER A 33 -2.42 -9.08 -10.05
CA SER A 33 -2.44 -10.23 -10.95
C SER A 33 -1.63 -11.39 -10.40
N GLU A 34 -0.44 -11.10 -9.85
CA GLU A 34 0.44 -12.11 -9.26
C GLU A 34 -0.18 -12.70 -7.98
N MET A 35 -0.80 -11.84 -7.14
CA MET A 35 -1.37 -12.17 -5.82
C MET A 35 -2.80 -12.75 -5.88
N SER A 36 -3.46 -12.69 -7.03
CA SER A 36 -4.88 -13.08 -7.22
C SER A 36 -5.15 -14.52 -6.80
N ALA A 37 -4.36 -15.48 -7.30
CA ALA A 37 -4.54 -16.90 -7.02
C ALA A 37 -4.41 -17.23 -5.52
N LEU A 38 -3.45 -16.59 -4.82
CA LEU A 38 -3.31 -16.78 -3.38
C LEU A 38 -4.48 -16.14 -2.63
N ARG A 39 -4.88 -14.92 -3.00
CA ARG A 39 -6.02 -14.23 -2.38
C ARG A 39 -7.35 -14.98 -2.55
N ASP A 40 -7.58 -15.57 -3.70
CA ASP A 40 -8.78 -16.38 -3.96
C ASP A 40 -8.76 -17.68 -3.15
N LEU A 41 -7.58 -18.30 -3.02
CA LEU A 41 -7.41 -19.44 -2.14
C LEU A 41 -7.70 -19.08 -0.68
N LEU A 42 -7.30 -17.88 -0.22
CA LEU A 42 -7.57 -17.38 1.13
C LEU A 42 -9.04 -17.04 1.40
N ARG A 43 -9.77 -16.55 0.39
CA ARG A 43 -11.19 -16.22 0.53
C ARG A 43 -12.08 -17.44 0.72
N ASN A 44 -11.63 -18.60 0.26
CA ASN A 44 -12.42 -19.83 0.21
C ASN A 44 -12.13 -20.82 1.35
N GLN A 45 -11.25 -20.49 2.29
CA GLN A 45 -10.90 -21.36 3.41
C GLN A 45 -11.60 -20.92 4.70
N SER A 46 -12.18 -21.89 5.42
CA SER A 46 -12.68 -21.67 6.78
C SER A 46 -11.50 -21.37 7.70
N THR A 47 -11.59 -20.26 8.45
CA THR A 47 -10.56 -19.74 9.37
C THR A 47 -10.14 -20.68 10.50
N ASP A 48 -10.79 -21.84 10.65
CA ASP A 48 -10.63 -22.73 11.81
C ASP A 48 -9.55 -23.82 11.66
N ILE A 49 -8.89 -23.95 10.50
CA ILE A 49 -7.89 -25.01 10.26
C ILE A 49 -6.50 -24.42 9.98
N LYS A 50 -5.77 -24.08 11.05
CA LYS A 50 -4.42 -23.47 10.95
C LYS A 50 -3.37 -24.39 10.31
N GLU A 51 -3.40 -25.69 10.58
CA GLU A 51 -2.38 -26.63 10.08
C GLU A 51 -2.53 -26.91 8.56
N GLU A 52 -3.76 -27.11 8.06
CA GLU A 52 -4.00 -27.26 6.61
C GLU A 52 -3.70 -25.95 5.85
N LEU A 53 -3.99 -24.79 6.45
CA LEU A 53 -3.59 -23.51 5.88
C LEU A 53 -2.07 -23.43 5.76
N ASP A 54 -1.30 -23.79 6.78
CA ASP A 54 0.17 -23.71 6.73
C ASP A 54 0.76 -24.59 5.62
N GLU A 55 0.22 -25.79 5.40
CA GLU A 55 0.62 -26.64 4.28
C GLU A 55 0.27 -26.04 2.92
N ILE A 56 -0.97 -25.54 2.76
CA ILE A 56 -1.41 -24.93 1.50
C ILE A 56 -0.59 -23.68 1.18
N TRP A 57 -0.29 -22.86 2.19
CA TRP A 57 0.53 -21.66 2.04
C TRP A 57 1.97 -22.02 1.67
N ASN A 58 2.59 -22.98 2.38
CA ASN A 58 3.93 -23.44 2.05
C ASN A 58 4.00 -23.99 0.62
N VAL A 59 3.00 -24.73 0.17
CA VAL A 59 2.94 -25.25 -1.20
C VAL A 59 2.77 -24.12 -2.21
N ALA A 60 1.87 -23.16 -1.98
CA ALA A 60 1.63 -22.03 -2.88
C ALA A 60 2.87 -21.11 -3.00
N ILE A 61 3.51 -20.80 -1.87
CA ILE A 61 4.69 -19.94 -1.79
C ILE A 61 5.89 -20.61 -2.48
N ASN A 62 6.13 -21.89 -2.22
CA ASN A 62 7.27 -22.60 -2.82
C ASN A 62 7.11 -22.84 -4.32
N ARG A 63 5.86 -22.86 -4.83
CA ARG A 63 5.57 -23.02 -6.25
C ARG A 63 5.68 -21.72 -7.05
N ASN A 64 5.66 -20.55 -6.40
CA ASN A 64 5.75 -19.28 -7.10
C ASN A 64 7.00 -18.46 -6.67
N PRO A 65 8.03 -18.36 -7.53
CA PRO A 65 9.24 -17.59 -7.26
C PRO A 65 8.99 -16.12 -6.90
N PHE A 66 7.94 -15.51 -7.44
CA PHE A 66 7.55 -14.13 -7.12
C PHE A 66 7.21 -13.98 -5.63
N TYR A 67 6.32 -14.84 -5.12
CA TYR A 67 5.90 -14.82 -3.72
C TYR A 67 7.03 -15.18 -2.78
N LYS A 68 7.85 -16.17 -3.16
CA LYS A 68 9.03 -16.54 -2.37
C LYS A 68 9.96 -15.35 -2.19
N THR A 69 10.22 -14.62 -3.27
CA THR A 69 11.06 -13.40 -3.24
C THR A 69 10.40 -12.29 -2.45
N LEU A 70 9.10 -12.06 -2.62
CA LEU A 70 8.32 -11.07 -1.87
C LEU A 70 8.38 -11.32 -0.36
N ILE A 71 8.09 -12.55 0.06
CA ILE A 71 8.08 -12.96 1.47
C ILE A 71 9.47 -12.84 2.08
N GLN A 72 10.51 -13.30 1.36
CA GLN A 72 11.89 -13.17 1.80
C GLN A 72 12.31 -11.70 1.95
N LYS A 73 12.00 -10.86 0.96
CA LYS A 73 12.42 -9.46 0.94
C LYS A 73 11.72 -8.61 1.98
N PHE A 74 10.43 -8.82 2.18
CA PHE A 74 9.64 -8.10 3.18
C PHE A 74 9.62 -8.79 4.56
N THR A 75 10.44 -9.84 4.73
CA THR A 75 10.53 -10.66 5.96
C THR A 75 9.15 -11.04 6.50
N LEU A 76 8.23 -11.31 5.58
CA LEU A 76 6.85 -11.59 5.93
C LEU A 76 6.84 -12.92 6.66
N HIS A 77 6.32 -12.93 7.88
CA HIS A 77 5.77 -14.17 8.40
C HIS A 77 4.70 -14.60 7.41
N ILE A 78 4.76 -15.88 7.01
CA ILE A 78 3.80 -16.47 6.08
C ILE A 78 2.37 -16.08 6.50
N HIS A 79 2.06 -16.04 7.79
CA HIS A 79 0.72 -15.67 8.29
C HIS A 79 0.36 -14.17 8.30
N ASN A 80 1.15 -13.23 7.73
CA ASN A 80 0.73 -11.83 7.62
C ASN A 80 -0.24 -11.63 6.45
N GLU A 81 -1.40 -12.26 6.57
CA GLU A 81 -2.48 -12.26 5.60
C GLU A 81 -2.98 -10.85 5.28
N ASN A 82 -3.00 -9.98 6.29
CA ASN A 82 -3.40 -8.59 6.12
C ASN A 82 -2.44 -7.85 5.19
N PHE A 83 -1.13 -8.04 5.33
CA PHE A 83 -0.17 -7.49 4.39
C PHE A 83 -0.40 -8.02 2.98
N ILE A 84 -0.49 -9.35 2.80
CA ILE A 84 -0.71 -9.97 1.49
C ILE A 84 -1.98 -9.48 0.79
N ARG A 85 -3.05 -9.23 1.55
CA ARG A 85 -4.33 -8.72 1.03
C ARG A 85 -4.33 -7.21 0.75
N LYS A 86 -3.37 -6.46 1.30
CA LYS A 86 -3.32 -4.99 1.29
C LYS A 86 -2.04 -4.42 0.70
N VAL A 87 -1.16 -5.29 0.19
CA VAL A 87 0.15 -4.90 -0.34
C VAL A 87 -0.04 -4.11 -1.62
N GLY A 88 0.74 -3.04 -1.78
CA GLY A 88 0.61 -1.99 -2.80
C GLY A 88 0.44 -2.45 -4.25
N ASP A 89 0.23 -1.50 -5.16
CA ASP A 89 -0.28 -1.79 -6.50
C ASP A 89 0.75 -2.44 -7.43
N VAL A 90 2.02 -2.05 -7.33
CA VAL A 90 3.11 -2.58 -8.17
C VAL A 90 4.41 -2.76 -7.38
N ILE A 91 5.27 -3.62 -7.89
CA ILE A 91 6.67 -3.76 -7.44
C ILE A 91 7.58 -3.25 -8.55
N ALA A 92 8.49 -2.34 -8.22
CA ALA A 92 9.60 -1.96 -9.09
C ALA A 92 10.85 -2.76 -8.73
N ASP A 93 11.49 -3.35 -9.73
CA ASP A 93 12.79 -4.02 -9.57
C ASP A 93 13.92 -3.08 -10.00
N LEU A 94 14.69 -2.61 -9.01
CA LEU A 94 15.88 -1.79 -9.22
C LEU A 94 17.12 -2.65 -9.00
N ASN A 95 17.69 -3.17 -10.08
CA ASN A 95 18.94 -3.95 -10.06
C ASN A 95 18.88 -5.18 -9.14
N GLY A 96 17.76 -5.91 -9.14
CA GLY A 96 17.52 -7.07 -8.26
C GLY A 96 16.99 -6.71 -6.87
N ILE A 97 16.73 -5.42 -6.62
CA ILE A 97 16.17 -4.93 -5.36
C ILE A 97 14.72 -4.50 -5.59
N TRP A 98 13.82 -5.21 -4.92
CA TRP A 98 12.39 -4.95 -5.05
C TRP A 98 11.93 -3.83 -4.13
N HIS A 99 11.15 -2.91 -4.71
CA HIS A 99 10.51 -1.79 -4.05
C HIS A 99 9.01 -1.88 -4.24
N LEU A 100 8.25 -1.90 -3.15
CA LEU A 100 6.81 -1.88 -3.18
C LEU A 100 6.32 -0.45 -3.40
N ILE A 101 5.36 -0.27 -4.31
CA ILE A 101 4.84 1.03 -4.68
C ILE A 101 3.31 1.00 -4.63
N GLU A 102 2.72 1.93 -3.90
CA GLU A 102 1.27 2.10 -3.79
C GLU A 102 0.84 3.47 -4.32
N LEU A 103 -0.09 3.48 -5.27
CA LEU A 103 -0.68 4.65 -5.87
C LEU A 103 -1.82 5.18 -4.99
N LYS A 104 -1.80 6.50 -4.76
CA LYS A 104 -2.85 7.26 -4.11
C LYS A 104 -3.31 8.34 -5.08
N THR A 105 -4.57 8.28 -5.48
CA THR A 105 -5.19 9.27 -6.36
C THR A 105 -6.08 10.20 -5.55
N SER A 106 -6.04 11.50 -5.81
CA SER A 106 -6.97 12.47 -5.25
C SER A 106 -7.23 13.57 -6.27
N LYS A 107 -8.29 14.36 -6.08
CA LYS A 107 -8.50 15.60 -6.84
C LYS A 107 -7.97 16.84 -6.11
N ASP A 108 -7.51 16.65 -4.88
CA ASP A 108 -6.98 17.67 -3.98
C ASP A 108 -5.60 17.22 -3.47
N ASN A 109 -4.81 18.12 -2.88
CA ASN A 109 -3.50 17.80 -2.30
C ASN A 109 -3.57 16.98 -0.99
N ILE A 110 -4.74 16.43 -0.66
CA ILE A 110 -4.98 15.58 0.50
C ILE A 110 -5.32 14.17 0.02
N PHE A 111 -4.53 13.21 0.48
CA PHE A 111 -4.59 11.82 0.08
C PHE A 111 -5.02 10.94 1.25
N ASN A 112 -5.89 9.98 0.97
CA ASN A 112 -6.36 9.03 1.96
C ASN A 112 -5.60 7.71 1.83
N ILE A 113 -5.00 7.25 2.92
CA ILE A 113 -4.36 5.94 3.02
C ILE A 113 -5.26 5.05 3.89
N ASN A 114 -5.58 3.84 3.40
CA ASN A 114 -6.38 2.89 4.17
C ASN A 114 -5.63 2.51 5.46
N PHE A 115 -6.34 2.55 6.58
CA PHE A 115 -5.75 2.30 7.89
C PHE A 115 -5.24 0.85 8.04
N ASP A 116 -5.90 -0.14 7.41
CA ASP A 116 -5.42 -1.53 7.46
C ASP A 116 -4.13 -1.74 6.67
N SER A 117 -4.01 -1.10 5.50
CA SER A 117 -2.76 -1.07 4.74
C SER A 117 -1.64 -0.42 5.56
N LEU A 118 -1.94 0.69 6.24
CA LEU A 118 -0.98 1.36 7.13
C LEU A 118 -0.50 0.44 8.25
N ILE A 119 -1.42 -0.21 8.97
CA ILE A 119 -1.06 -1.17 10.02
C ILE A 119 -0.19 -2.28 9.44
N ALA A 120 -0.55 -2.82 8.28
CA ALA A 120 0.22 -3.87 7.65
C ALA A 120 1.68 -3.44 7.41
N TYR A 121 1.92 -2.20 7.00
CA TYR A 121 3.28 -1.66 6.85
C TYR A 121 3.97 -1.38 8.18
N ASP A 122 3.26 -0.86 9.19
CA ASP A 122 3.83 -0.57 10.51
C ASP A 122 4.27 -1.83 11.28
N THR A 123 3.68 -2.99 10.98
CA THR A 123 4.12 -4.26 11.57
C THR A 123 5.47 -4.75 11.05
N LEU A 124 6.02 -4.12 10.00
CA LEU A 124 7.29 -4.52 9.41
C LEU A 124 8.50 -3.86 10.11
N PRO A 125 9.68 -4.51 10.07
CA PRO A 125 10.93 -3.88 10.48
C PRO A 125 11.17 -2.55 9.74
N ILE A 126 11.81 -1.58 10.41
CA ILE A 126 12.04 -0.23 9.84
C ILE A 126 12.86 -0.33 8.55
N GLU A 127 13.83 -1.22 8.52
CA GLU A 127 14.72 -1.47 7.39
C GLU A 127 13.94 -1.95 6.17
N VAL A 128 12.90 -2.77 6.40
CA VAL A 128 12.01 -3.28 5.35
C VAL A 128 11.09 -2.18 4.83
N ARG A 129 10.56 -1.35 5.73
CA ARG A 129 9.70 -0.21 5.39
C ARG A 129 10.37 0.81 4.46
N ASN A 130 11.71 0.88 4.45
CA ASN A 130 12.44 1.74 3.51
C ASN A 130 12.28 1.35 2.04
N TYR A 131 11.80 0.14 1.75
CA TYR A 131 11.50 -0.34 0.41
C TYR A 131 10.04 -0.10 -0.01
N ILE A 132 9.23 0.55 0.84
CA ILE A 132 7.83 0.87 0.57
C ILE A 132 7.73 2.35 0.20
N HIS A 133 7.05 2.62 -0.92
CA HIS A 133 6.89 3.96 -1.46
C HIS A 133 5.43 4.22 -1.83
N PHE A 134 5.03 5.48 -1.74
CA PHE A 134 3.74 5.95 -2.20
C PHE A 134 3.92 6.85 -3.41
N ILE A 135 3.07 6.68 -4.41
CA ILE A 135 2.89 7.63 -5.50
C ILE A 135 1.61 8.40 -5.23
N PHE A 136 1.68 9.72 -5.22
CA PHE A 136 0.55 10.62 -5.08
C PHE A 136 0.26 11.28 -6.43
N PHE A 137 -0.95 11.10 -6.93
CA PHE A 137 -1.43 11.71 -8.17
C PHE A 137 -2.63 12.63 -7.87
N ASP A 138 -2.44 13.92 -8.07
CA ASP A 138 -3.43 14.98 -7.83
C ASP A 138 -4.34 15.27 -9.05
N GLY A 139 -4.15 14.52 -10.15
CA GLY A 139 -4.83 14.72 -11.42
C GLY A 139 -3.98 15.42 -12.48
N GLN A 140 -2.83 15.98 -12.11
CA GLN A 140 -1.89 16.65 -13.03
C GLN A 140 -0.49 16.06 -12.92
N CYS A 141 0.04 15.94 -11.70
CA CYS A 141 1.42 15.59 -11.44
C CYS A 141 1.52 14.32 -10.60
N PHE A 142 2.58 13.55 -10.85
CA PHE A 142 2.93 12.38 -10.05
C PHE A 142 4.09 12.70 -9.11
N TRP A 143 3.83 12.52 -7.84
CA TRP A 143 4.79 12.72 -6.77
C TRP A 143 5.07 11.39 -6.09
N MET A 144 6.26 11.22 -5.54
CA MET A 144 6.66 9.99 -4.87
C MET A 144 7.35 10.32 -3.55
N ALA A 145 7.13 9.47 -2.55
CA ALA A 145 7.79 9.53 -1.26
C ALA A 145 7.97 8.13 -0.68
N ARG A 146 9.00 7.94 0.13
CA ARG A 146 9.19 6.73 0.93
C ARG A 146 8.24 6.74 2.11
N TYR A 147 7.71 5.58 2.49
CA TYR A 147 6.79 5.43 3.61
C TYR A 147 7.31 6.05 4.91
N ASN A 148 8.53 5.67 5.33
CA ASN A 148 9.12 6.13 6.59
C ASN A 148 9.40 7.64 6.65
N ASP A 149 9.45 8.31 5.50
CA ASP A 149 9.79 9.73 5.42
C ASP A 149 8.51 10.62 5.44
N LEU A 150 7.33 10.01 5.23
CA LEU A 150 6.06 10.73 5.18
C LEU A 150 5.62 11.22 6.56
N ASN A 151 5.15 12.46 6.59
CA ASN A 151 4.38 12.97 7.72
C ASN A 151 2.89 12.63 7.52
N ILE A 152 2.46 11.54 8.12
CA ILE A 152 1.07 11.07 8.10
C ILE A 152 0.33 11.71 9.27
N GLU A 153 -0.86 12.27 9.01
CA GLU A 153 -1.63 12.93 10.07
C GLU A 153 -1.94 11.94 11.21
N PRO A 154 -1.72 12.32 12.48
CA PRO A 154 -1.94 11.45 13.63
C PRO A 154 -3.44 11.35 13.98
N VAL A 155 -4.30 11.26 12.95
CA VAL A 155 -5.76 11.17 13.08
C VAL A 155 -6.29 10.08 12.17
N VAL A 156 -6.92 9.07 12.76
CA VAL A 156 -7.66 8.03 12.04
C VAL A 156 -9.11 8.49 11.90
N HIS A 157 -9.51 8.75 10.67
CA HIS A 157 -10.89 9.02 10.31
C HIS A 157 -11.62 7.69 10.09
N VAL A 158 -12.74 7.52 10.77
CA VAL A 158 -13.56 6.31 10.66
C VAL A 158 -14.99 6.68 10.29
N TYR A 159 -15.63 5.85 9.47
CA TYR A 159 -17.04 6.02 9.14
C TYR A 159 -17.95 5.65 10.32
N GLU A 160 -19.15 6.22 10.38
CA GLU A 160 -20.10 6.00 11.47
C GLU A 160 -20.48 4.52 11.61
N GLU A 161 -20.55 3.78 10.50
CA GLU A 161 -20.85 2.35 10.46
C GLU A 161 -19.78 1.50 11.17
N ILE A 162 -18.51 1.95 11.19
CA ILE A 162 -17.50 1.30 12.04
C ILE A 162 -17.91 1.38 13.50
N TYR A 163 -18.44 2.52 13.95
CA TYR A 163 -18.79 2.71 15.35
C TYR A 163 -19.92 1.78 15.83
N GLN A 164 -20.64 1.17 14.91
CA GLN A 164 -21.65 0.15 15.22
C GLN A 164 -21.02 -1.25 15.39
N ASN A 165 -19.79 -1.47 14.91
CA ASN A 165 -19.02 -2.69 15.11
C ASN A 165 -18.01 -2.52 16.26
N LEU A 166 -18.41 -2.96 17.46
CA LEU A 166 -17.61 -2.81 18.68
C LEU A 166 -16.24 -3.50 18.60
N GLU A 167 -16.13 -4.64 17.92
CA GLU A 167 -14.86 -5.36 17.76
C GLU A 167 -13.88 -4.58 16.88
N ARG A 168 -14.38 -4.01 15.79
CA ARG A 168 -13.58 -3.17 14.89
C ARG A 168 -13.09 -1.90 15.58
N ILE A 169 -13.93 -1.26 16.39
CA ILE A 169 -13.52 -0.08 17.19
C ILE A 169 -12.42 -0.46 18.18
N ARG A 170 -12.57 -1.60 18.88
CA ARG A 170 -11.57 -2.10 19.83
C ARG A 170 -10.25 -2.34 19.13
N PHE A 171 -10.26 -3.07 18.01
CA PHE A 171 -9.09 -3.29 17.17
C PHE A 171 -8.38 -1.98 16.80
N ILE A 172 -9.14 -1.00 16.29
CA ILE A 172 -8.56 0.30 15.94
C ILE A 172 -7.94 0.92 17.19
N ARG A 173 -8.66 1.02 18.31
CA ARG A 173 -8.14 1.62 19.55
C ARG A 173 -6.87 0.95 20.09
N ASP A 174 -6.80 -0.38 20.03
CA ASP A 174 -5.68 -1.14 20.59
C ASP A 174 -4.39 -0.94 19.78
N TYR A 175 -4.50 -0.79 18.46
CA TYR A 175 -3.40 -0.41 17.57
C TYR A 175 -3.02 1.08 17.66
N ASN A 176 -3.87 1.89 18.30
CA ASN A 176 -3.92 3.32 18.08
C ASN A 176 -3.57 4.16 19.32
N ARG A 177 -2.53 3.74 20.05
CA ARG A 177 -1.99 4.54 21.17
C ARG A 177 -1.38 5.87 20.73
N PHE A 178 -1.13 6.06 19.43
CA PHE A 178 -0.45 7.23 18.86
C PHE A 178 -1.30 8.12 17.95
N TYR A 179 -2.50 7.68 17.51
CA TYR A 179 -3.38 8.51 16.68
C TYR A 179 -4.71 8.80 17.39
N GLN A 180 -5.25 9.98 17.15
CA GLN A 180 -6.60 10.34 17.57
C GLN A 180 -7.63 9.68 16.65
N ILE A 181 -8.76 9.20 17.19
CA ILE A 181 -9.87 8.71 16.37
C ILE A 181 -10.89 9.84 16.19
N GLN A 182 -11.27 10.10 14.94
CA GLN A 182 -12.33 11.06 14.62
C GLN A 182 -13.44 10.39 13.79
N ILE A 183 -14.69 10.54 14.24
CA ILE A 183 -15.84 10.13 13.42
C ILE A 183 -15.91 11.05 12.22
N ASN A 184 -15.92 10.46 11.03
CA ASN A 184 -16.23 11.17 9.80
C ASN A 184 -17.75 11.39 9.73
N ASN A 185 -18.20 12.51 10.31
CA ASN A 185 -19.60 12.94 10.30
C ASN A 185 -20.04 13.56 8.95
N ASN A 186 -19.17 13.53 7.94
CA ASN A 186 -19.45 14.19 6.67
C ASN A 186 -20.47 13.38 5.87
N ARG A 187 -21.76 13.76 5.96
CA ARG A 187 -22.83 13.24 5.07
C ARG A 187 -22.52 13.47 3.59
N ASN A 188 -21.70 14.50 3.30
CA ASN A 188 -21.14 14.81 1.99
C ASN A 188 -19.69 14.35 1.89
N THR A 189 -19.38 13.14 2.37
CA THR A 189 -18.11 12.49 2.08
C THR A 189 -17.85 12.65 0.57
N PRO A 190 -16.78 13.36 0.16
CA PRO A 190 -16.58 13.64 -1.25
C PRO A 190 -16.63 12.32 -2.03
N SER A 191 -17.26 12.32 -3.21
CA SER A 191 -17.50 11.09 -3.99
C SER A 191 -16.23 10.29 -4.30
N HIS A 192 -15.07 10.94 -4.16
CA HIS A 192 -13.77 10.32 -4.30
C HIS A 192 -13.28 9.57 -3.06
N VAL A 193 -13.87 9.64 -1.86
CA VAL A 193 -13.40 8.79 -0.75
C VAL A 193 -14.04 7.41 -0.87
N ASP A 194 -13.20 6.39 -1.00
CA ASP A 194 -13.67 5.01 -1.14
C ASP A 194 -14.21 4.52 0.21
N ARG A 195 -15.53 4.32 0.24
CA ARG A 195 -16.29 3.90 1.43
C ARG A 195 -16.09 2.43 1.79
N SER A 196 -15.45 1.63 0.92
CA SER A 196 -15.05 0.26 1.24
C SER A 196 -13.91 0.23 2.27
N TYR A 197 -13.15 1.33 2.38
CA TYR A 197 -12.19 1.55 3.45
C TYR A 197 -12.90 2.15 4.65
N ASN A 198 -13.26 1.28 5.57
CA ASN A 198 -14.01 1.65 6.75
C ASN A 198 -13.24 2.65 7.66
N ALA A 199 -11.90 2.69 7.60
CA ALA A 199 -11.02 3.62 8.29
C ALA A 199 -9.85 4.07 7.39
N TYR A 200 -9.42 5.33 7.54
CA TYR A 200 -8.30 5.90 6.79
C TYR A 200 -7.56 7.00 7.57
N VAL A 201 -6.32 7.25 7.18
CA VAL A 201 -5.51 8.41 7.60
C VAL A 201 -5.29 9.33 6.41
N LYS A 202 -4.89 10.57 6.69
CA LYS A 202 -4.63 11.57 5.65
C LYS A 202 -3.15 11.91 5.53
N VAL A 203 -2.75 12.21 4.30
CA VAL A 203 -1.47 12.81 3.96
C VAL A 203 -1.76 14.08 3.18
N ASP A 204 -1.41 15.23 3.74
CA ASP A 204 -1.47 16.52 3.05
C ASP A 204 -0.10 16.82 2.45
N MET A 205 -0.02 16.89 1.13
CA MET A 205 1.23 17.11 0.40
C MET A 205 1.87 18.46 0.72
N ASN A 206 1.07 19.46 1.11
CA ASN A 206 1.57 20.80 1.44
C ASN A 206 2.20 20.86 2.85
N LYS A 207 1.97 19.86 3.69
CA LYS A 207 2.52 19.76 5.04
C LYS A 207 3.75 18.84 5.13
N GLN A 208 4.21 18.31 4.00
CA GLN A 208 5.36 17.41 3.98
C GLN A 208 6.66 18.21 4.16
N PRO A 209 7.64 17.70 4.92
CA PRO A 209 8.95 18.33 5.03
C PRO A 209 9.62 18.48 3.66
N LEU A 210 10.46 19.51 3.51
CA LEU A 210 11.17 19.77 2.26
C LEU A 210 12.02 18.55 1.87
N GLY A 211 11.87 18.10 0.62
CA GLY A 211 12.65 16.98 0.07
C GLY A 211 12.11 15.58 0.38
N VAL A 212 11.06 15.45 1.20
CA VAL A 212 10.38 14.15 1.45
C VAL A 212 9.61 13.68 0.22
N VAL A 213 8.93 14.62 -0.42
CA VAL A 213 8.18 14.39 -1.66
C VAL A 213 8.99 14.92 -2.82
N SER A 214 9.12 14.13 -3.89
CA SER A 214 9.73 14.58 -5.14
C SER A 214 9.01 13.99 -6.35
N PRO A 215 9.20 14.54 -7.58
CA PRO A 215 8.69 13.92 -8.79
C PRO A 215 9.21 12.48 -8.92
N ILE A 216 8.42 11.56 -9.51
CA ILE A 216 8.81 10.13 -9.63
C ILE A 216 10.22 10.00 -10.20
N GLN A 217 10.54 10.71 -11.28
CA GLN A 217 11.85 10.59 -11.94
C GLN A 217 13.01 10.93 -11.00
N GLU A 218 12.90 12.04 -10.27
CA GLU A 218 13.92 12.46 -9.30
C GLU A 218 14.07 11.44 -8.16
N HIS A 219 12.95 10.93 -7.65
CA HIS A 219 12.95 9.91 -6.59
C HIS A 219 13.61 8.61 -7.05
N MET A 220 13.27 8.15 -8.24
CA MET A 220 13.81 6.91 -8.82
C MET A 220 15.29 7.04 -9.16
N ASP A 221 15.74 8.19 -9.64
CA ASP A 221 17.16 8.45 -9.88
C ASP A 221 17.95 8.43 -8.56
N LYS A 222 17.40 9.01 -7.47
CA LYS A 222 18.00 8.90 -6.12
C LYS A 222 18.10 7.45 -5.66
N LEU A 223 17.04 6.64 -5.84
CA LEU A 223 17.06 5.22 -5.45
C LEU A 223 18.11 4.44 -6.24
N LYS A 224 18.21 4.66 -7.55
CA LYS A 224 19.20 3.97 -8.40
C LYS A 224 20.63 4.30 -8.00
N ASN A 225 20.91 5.55 -7.63
CA ASN A 225 22.22 5.97 -7.18
C ASN A 225 22.62 5.38 -5.82
N GLN A 226 21.65 4.97 -4.99
CA GLN A 226 21.91 4.23 -3.75
C GLN A 226 22.29 2.76 -4.00
N PHE A 227 21.89 2.21 -5.14
CA PHE A 227 22.13 0.82 -5.53
C PHE A 227 22.81 0.76 -6.91
N SER A 228 23.95 1.45 -7.03
CA SER A 228 24.78 1.39 -8.24
C SER A 228 24.98 -0.07 -8.63
N LEU A 229 24.70 -0.40 -9.90
CA LEU A 229 24.99 -1.71 -10.48
C LEU A 229 26.37 -2.13 -9.99
N GLY A 230 26.42 -3.17 -9.15
CA GLY A 230 27.70 -3.75 -8.78
C GLY A 230 28.44 -4.03 -10.07
N ASN A 231 29.67 -3.51 -10.20
CA ASN A 231 30.50 -3.75 -11.36
C ASN A 231 30.56 -5.26 -11.60
N VAL A 232 29.90 -5.72 -12.66
CA VAL A 232 30.14 -7.02 -13.28
C VAL A 232 31.32 -6.85 -14.23
#